data_AF-A0A3D5D9R7-F1
#
_entry.id   AF-A0A3D5D9R7-F1
#
_cell.length_a   1.000
_cell.length_b   1.000
_cell.length_c   1.000
_cell.angle_alpha   90.00
_cell.angle_beta   90.00
_cell.angle_gamma   90.00
#
_symmetry.space_group_name_H-M   'P 1'
#
loop_
_entity.id
_entity.type
_entity.pdbx_description
1 polymer ?
#
loop_
_entity_poly.entity_id
_entity_poly.type
_entity_poly.pdbx_seq_one_letter_code
_entity_poly.pdbx_strand_id
1 'polypeptide(L)'
;VQSLKLPQPVNYSVTDGRMDMPNEQDFGIFAKRDNVVAPSWNRLRISDFPNALEKEPNDSRTTATPITGTLPLAFNGIIEKPGDQDWFKFTAKRGQRFGVRMYARKLRSPLDSVMNIYNAAGSSL
;
A
#
# COMPACT_ATOMS: atom_id res chain seq x y z
N VAL A 1 33.12 10.34 6.01
CA VAL A 1 31.95 10.26 5.11
C VAL A 1 31.68 8.78 4.85
N GLN A 2 30.66 8.20 5.49
CA GLN A 2 30.32 6.78 5.29
C GLN A 2 29.62 6.68 3.93
N SER A 3 30.38 6.38 2.88
CA SER A 3 29.88 6.19 1.54
C SER A 3 29.02 4.92 1.51
N LEU A 4 27.70 5.11 1.55
CA LEU A 4 26.73 4.07 1.25
C LEU A 4 26.98 3.65 -0.21
N LYS A 5 27.74 2.57 -0.42
CA LYS A 5 27.87 1.99 -1.76
C LYS A 5 26.47 1.61 -2.21
N LEU A 6 25.99 2.23 -3.29
CA LEU A 6 24.75 1.85 -3.93
C LEU A 6 24.84 0.34 -4.23
N PRO A 7 23.95 -0.49 -3.66
CA PRO A 7 24.02 -1.92 -3.87
C PRO A 7 23.86 -2.19 -5.37
N GLN A 8 24.65 -3.13 -5.89
CA GLN A 8 24.49 -3.63 -7.25
C GLN A 8 23.03 -4.06 -7.47
N PRO A 9 22.44 -3.79 -8.65
CA PRO A 9 21.08 -4.22 -8.98
C PRO A 9 20.93 -5.72 -8.69
N VAL A 10 20.02 -6.06 -7.79
CA VAL A 10 19.68 -7.45 -7.50
C VAL A 10 18.57 -7.89 -8.44
N ASN A 11 18.78 -9.01 -9.11
CA ASN A 11 17.73 -9.63 -9.93
C ASN A 11 16.73 -10.32 -9.00
N TYR A 12 15.46 -10.03 -9.17
CA TYR A 12 14.37 -10.64 -8.43
C TYR A 12 13.73 -11.72 -9.30
N SER A 13 13.74 -12.97 -8.84
CA SER A 13 12.93 -14.03 -9.45
C SER A 13 11.57 -14.05 -8.75
N VAL A 14 10.50 -13.76 -9.49
CA VAL A 14 9.13 -13.97 -9.00
C VAL A 14 8.86 -15.46 -9.10
N THR A 15 9.06 -16.18 -8.01
CA THR A 15 8.57 -17.54 -7.89
C THR A 15 7.09 -17.47 -7.53
N ASP A 16 6.24 -18.27 -8.17
CA ASP A 16 4.80 -18.32 -7.85
C ASP A 16 4.52 -18.75 -6.41
N GLY A 17 5.56 -19.15 -5.66
CA GLY A 17 5.64 -19.04 -4.21
C GLY A 17 4.46 -19.69 -3.49
N ARG A 18 3.91 -20.75 -4.08
CA ARG A 18 2.75 -21.47 -3.54
C ARG A 18 3.11 -22.00 -2.16
N MET A 19 2.75 -21.23 -1.13
CA MET A 19 2.65 -21.67 0.24
C MET A 19 1.17 -21.90 0.52
N ASP A 20 0.66 -23.00 -0.03
CA ASP A 20 -0.53 -23.80 0.32
C ASP A 20 -1.90 -23.10 0.52
N MET A 21 -1.98 -21.76 0.60
CA MET A 21 -2.71 -20.78 -0.22
C MET A 21 -2.82 -19.45 0.56
N PRO A 22 -2.13 -18.36 0.17
CA PRO A 22 -2.40 -17.02 0.68
C PRO A 22 -3.01 -16.15 -0.42
N ASN A 23 -4.17 -16.56 -0.97
CA ASN A 23 -4.82 -16.00 -2.18
C ASN A 23 -3.90 -15.91 -3.43
N GLU A 24 -4.47 -15.78 -4.62
CA GLU A 24 -3.69 -15.72 -5.89
C GLU A 24 -2.91 -14.40 -6.07
N GLN A 25 -2.87 -13.53 -5.05
CA GLN A 25 -2.35 -12.18 -5.15
C GLN A 25 -1.01 -11.98 -4.44
N ASP A 26 -0.54 -12.90 -3.59
CA ASP A 26 0.67 -12.71 -2.78
C ASP A 26 1.84 -13.61 -3.23
N PHE A 27 2.97 -12.99 -3.58
CA PHE A 27 4.14 -13.63 -4.16
C PHE A 27 5.40 -13.39 -3.32
N GLY A 28 6.27 -14.39 -3.32
CA GLY A 28 7.59 -14.35 -2.71
C GLY A 28 8.65 -13.82 -3.66
N ILE A 29 9.28 -12.69 -3.33
CA ILE A 29 10.49 -12.21 -4.00
C ILE A 29 11.71 -12.54 -3.13
N PHE A 30 12.64 -13.35 -3.64
CA PHE A 30 13.89 -13.66 -2.95
C PHE A 30 15.04 -12.82 -3.50
N ALA A 31 15.79 -12.17 -2.62
CA ALA A 31 17.02 -11.51 -3.00
C ALA A 31 18.12 -12.54 -3.22
N LYS A 32 18.88 -12.41 -4.32
CA LYS A 32 20.02 -13.26 -4.66
C LYS A 32 21.28 -12.41 -4.86
N ARG A 33 22.40 -12.85 -4.29
CA ARG A 33 23.74 -12.25 -4.48
C ARG A 33 24.79 -13.36 -4.46
N ASP A 34 25.70 -13.38 -5.44
CA ASP A 34 26.81 -14.34 -5.51
C ASP A 34 26.37 -15.80 -5.33
N ASN A 35 25.28 -16.19 -6.00
CA ASN A 35 24.61 -17.49 -5.87
C ASN A 35 24.04 -17.85 -4.48
N VAL A 36 24.08 -16.95 -3.51
CA VAL A 36 23.40 -17.07 -2.23
C VAL A 36 22.01 -16.43 -2.32
N VAL A 37 20.99 -17.16 -1.87
CA VAL A 37 19.60 -16.70 -1.79
C VAL A 37 19.28 -16.33 -0.35
N ALA A 38 18.62 -15.19 -0.14
CA ALA A 38 18.16 -14.80 1.19
C ALA A 38 17.23 -15.88 1.77
N PRO A 39 17.38 -16.23 3.06
CA PRO A 39 16.53 -17.25 3.71
C PRO A 39 15.09 -16.76 3.90
N SER A 40 14.83 -15.47 3.72
CA SER A 40 13.51 -14.85 3.77
C SER A 40 13.21 -14.09 2.48
N TRP A 41 11.94 -14.13 2.09
CA TRP A 41 11.43 -13.41 0.93
C TRP A 41 10.95 -12.00 1.32
N ASN A 42 10.85 -11.11 0.34
CA ASN A 42 10.09 -9.86 0.36
C ASN A 42 8.72 -10.08 -0.28
N ARG A 43 7.66 -9.56 0.34
CA ARG A 43 6.28 -9.79 -0.13
C ARG A 43 5.99 -8.85 -1.29
N LEU A 44 5.59 -9.44 -2.41
CA LEU A 44 4.96 -8.73 -3.50
C LEU A 44 3.47 -9.06 -3.48
N ARG A 45 2.61 -8.05 -3.51
CA ARG A 45 1.18 -8.26 -3.65
C ARG A 45 0.67 -7.63 -4.94
N ILE A 46 -0.14 -8.37 -5.68
CA ILE A 46 -0.84 -7.89 -6.87
C ILE A 46 -2.28 -7.56 -6.46
N SER A 47 -2.73 -6.34 -6.69
CA SER A 47 -4.11 -5.96 -6.43
C SER A 47 -4.94 -6.10 -7.71
N ASP A 48 -6.12 -6.72 -7.62
CA ASP A 48 -7.09 -6.74 -8.73
C ASP A 48 -7.74 -5.36 -8.95
N PHE A 49 -7.60 -4.45 -7.99
CA PHE A 49 -8.13 -3.10 -8.08
C PHE A 49 -7.11 -2.14 -8.71
N PRO A 50 -7.56 -1.23 -9.60
CA PRO A 50 -6.73 -0.13 -10.08
C PRO A 50 -6.17 0.70 -8.92
N ASN A 51 -4.94 1.19 -9.09
CA ASN A 51 -4.28 2.02 -8.09
C ASN A 51 -4.82 3.46 -8.12
N ALA A 52 -5.24 3.93 -6.95
CA ALA A 52 -5.41 5.33 -6.62
C ALA A 52 -4.19 5.75 -5.79
N LEU A 53 -3.32 6.56 -6.39
CA LEU A 53 -2.10 7.02 -5.74
C LEU A 53 -2.37 8.34 -5.01
N GLU A 54 -1.68 8.52 -3.89
CA GLU A 54 -1.63 9.80 -3.19
C GLU A 54 -1.05 10.92 -4.05
N LYS A 55 -1.33 12.15 -3.64
CA LYS A 55 -0.68 13.35 -4.18
C LYS A 55 -0.46 14.34 -3.06
N GLU A 56 0.80 14.51 -2.67
CA GLU A 56 1.20 15.50 -1.68
C GLU A 56 1.06 16.95 -2.19
N PRO A 57 0.78 17.92 -1.29
CA PRO A 57 0.46 17.75 0.12
C PRO A 57 -1.00 17.30 0.35
N ASN A 58 -1.24 16.29 1.18
CA ASN A 58 -2.60 15.81 1.52
C ASN A 58 -2.85 15.61 3.04
N ASP A 59 -1.99 16.20 3.89
CA ASP A 59 -2.00 16.16 5.38
C ASP A 59 -3.32 16.56 6.09
N SER A 60 -4.38 16.92 5.36
CA SER A 60 -5.64 17.38 5.92
C SER A 60 -6.86 17.10 5.05
N ARG A 61 -8.04 17.13 5.66
CA ARG A 61 -9.32 16.94 4.97
C ARG A 61 -9.56 17.93 3.82
N THR A 62 -9.09 19.16 3.93
CA THR A 62 -9.27 20.18 2.88
C THR A 62 -8.31 19.98 1.71
N THR A 63 -7.11 19.43 1.98
CA THR A 63 -6.09 19.11 0.98
C THR A 63 -6.13 17.66 0.48
N ALA A 64 -7.11 16.88 0.91
CA ALA A 64 -7.27 15.46 0.55
C ALA A 64 -7.18 15.20 -0.96
N THR A 65 -6.42 14.17 -1.33
CA THR A 65 -6.22 13.71 -2.71
C THR A 65 -7.57 13.30 -3.33
N PRO A 66 -8.04 13.98 -4.40
CA PRO A 66 -9.27 13.61 -5.08
C PRO A 66 -9.09 12.35 -5.93
N ILE A 67 -9.86 11.31 -5.64
CA ILE A 67 -9.90 10.09 -6.43
C ILE A 67 -11.08 10.13 -7.39
N THR A 68 -10.77 10.13 -8.69
CA THR A 68 -11.73 10.22 -9.80
C THR A 68 -12.13 8.85 -10.37
N GLY A 69 -11.42 7.79 -10.00
CA GLY A 69 -11.71 6.43 -10.46
C GLY A 69 -13.04 5.89 -9.91
N THR A 70 -13.60 4.90 -10.61
CA THR A 70 -14.79 4.17 -10.13
C THR A 70 -14.36 3.09 -9.13
N LEU A 71 -14.99 3.07 -7.96
CA LEU A 71 -14.75 2.04 -6.95
C LEU A 71 -15.19 0.64 -7.43
N PRO A 72 -14.52 -0.45 -7.02
CA PRO A 72 -13.45 -0.52 -6.01
C PRO A 72 -12.05 -0.13 -6.53
N LEU A 73 -11.25 0.49 -5.66
CA LEU A 73 -9.87 0.94 -5.95
C LEU A 73 -8.91 0.52 -4.82
N ALA A 74 -7.63 0.39 -5.15
CA ALA A 74 -6.55 0.26 -4.19
C ALA A 74 -5.95 1.64 -3.92
N PHE A 75 -6.20 2.18 -2.72
CA PHE A 75 -5.62 3.44 -2.28
C PHE A 75 -4.22 3.16 -1.75
N ASN A 76 -3.22 3.84 -2.31
CA ASN A 76 -1.82 3.66 -1.93
C ASN A 76 -1.23 5.01 -1.53
N GLY A 77 -0.52 5.01 -0.40
CA GLY A 77 0.21 6.15 0.11
C GLY A 77 1.38 5.75 1.01
N ILE A 78 2.20 6.73 1.36
CA ILE A 78 3.40 6.57 2.19
C ILE A 78 3.43 7.67 3.24
N ILE A 79 3.18 7.27 4.50
CA ILE A 79 3.45 8.10 5.67
C ILE A 79 4.97 8.28 5.80
N GLU A 80 5.50 9.41 5.32
CA GLU A 80 6.94 9.66 5.15
C GLU A 80 7.59 10.16 6.44
N LYS A 81 6.88 11.00 7.20
CA LYS A 81 7.42 11.74 8.36
C LYS A 81 6.49 11.63 9.58
N PRO A 82 6.99 11.89 10.81
CA PRO A 82 6.14 11.96 11.99
C PRO A 82 5.04 13.01 11.83
N GLY A 83 3.79 12.62 12.07
CA GLY A 83 2.61 13.49 11.99
C GLY A 83 1.97 13.59 10.60
N ASP A 84 2.56 12.95 9.59
CA ASP A 84 2.03 12.85 8.23
C ASP A 84 0.70 12.09 8.17
N GLN A 85 -0.22 12.56 7.34
CA GLN A 85 -1.56 12.00 7.21
C GLN A 85 -2.04 11.98 5.76
N ASP A 86 -2.18 10.78 5.18
CA ASP A 86 -2.67 10.65 3.81
C ASP A 86 -4.21 10.74 3.75
N TRP A 87 -4.75 11.93 3.43
CA TRP A 87 -6.19 12.07 3.22
C TRP A 87 -6.58 11.82 1.76
N PHE A 88 -7.59 10.97 1.56
CA PHE A 88 -8.21 10.72 0.26
C PHE A 88 -9.69 11.10 0.28
N LYS A 89 -10.22 11.53 -0.87
CA LYS A 89 -11.67 11.74 -1.06
C LYS A 89 -12.16 11.07 -2.32
N PHE A 90 -13.30 10.39 -2.22
CA PHE A 90 -13.97 9.72 -3.33
C PHE A 90 -15.48 9.96 -3.25
N THR A 91 -16.18 9.78 -4.37
CA THR A 91 -17.64 9.94 -4.42
C THR A 91 -18.34 8.62 -4.12
N ALA A 92 -19.31 8.66 -3.20
CA ALA A 92 -20.23 7.57 -2.91
C ALA A 92 -21.69 8.01 -3.15
N LYS A 93 -22.53 7.10 -3.62
CA LYS A 93 -23.96 7.30 -3.84
C LYS A 93 -24.77 6.62 -2.74
N ARG A 94 -25.97 7.16 -2.46
CA ARG A 94 -26.92 6.57 -1.52
C ARG A 94 -27.19 5.11 -1.86
N GLY A 95 -27.17 4.23 -0.85
CA GLY A 95 -27.44 2.79 -1.00
C GLY A 95 -26.22 1.93 -1.32
N GLN A 96 -25.06 2.53 -1.61
CA GLN A 96 -23.83 1.76 -1.80
C GLN A 96 -23.25 1.29 -0.46
N ARG A 97 -22.71 0.07 -0.44
CA ARG A 97 -21.99 -0.50 0.70
C ARG A 97 -20.57 -0.81 0.26
N PHE A 98 -19.59 -0.34 1.03
CA PHE A 98 -18.17 -0.54 0.73
C PHE A 98 -17.52 -1.33 1.86
N GLY A 99 -16.72 -2.33 1.49
CA GLY A 99 -15.77 -2.95 2.41
C GLY A 99 -14.42 -2.25 2.27
N VAL A 100 -13.90 -1.70 3.36
CA VAL A 100 -12.59 -1.04 3.37
C VAL A 100 -11.63 -1.88 4.18
N ARG A 101 -10.41 -2.07 3.68
CA ARG A 101 -9.38 -2.91 4.31
C ARG A 101 -8.03 -2.24 4.22
N MET A 102 -7.39 -2.07 5.37
CA MET A 102 -6.02 -1.57 5.48
C MET A 102 -5.02 -2.72 5.36
N TYR A 103 -3.99 -2.54 4.53
CA TYR A 103 -2.99 -3.57 4.23
C TYR A 103 -1.58 -3.26 4.76
N ALA A 104 -1.32 -2.08 5.34
CA ALA A 104 0.01 -1.65 5.78
C ALA A 104 0.79 -2.74 6.54
N ARG A 105 0.38 -3.08 7.78
CA ARG A 105 1.04 -4.15 8.57
C ARG A 105 1.05 -5.51 7.86
N LYS A 106 -0.01 -5.86 7.11
CA LYS A 106 -0.09 -7.15 6.37
C LYS A 106 0.96 -7.23 5.25
N LEU A 107 1.35 -6.10 4.68
CA LEU A 107 2.41 -5.97 3.69
C LEU A 107 3.79 -5.79 4.33
N ARG A 108 3.90 -6.02 5.64
CA ARG A 108 5.14 -5.84 6.42
C ARG A 108 5.64 -4.40 6.49
N SER A 109 4.77 -3.43 6.25
CA SER A 109 5.06 -2.05 6.65
C SER A 109 5.20 -1.98 8.18
N PRO A 110 6.18 -1.25 8.71
CA PRO A 110 6.31 -1.02 10.16
C PRO A 110 5.21 -0.09 10.70
N LEU A 111 4.41 0.52 9.82
CA LEU A 111 3.36 1.46 10.19
C LEU A 111 2.29 0.81 11.08
N ASP A 112 2.03 1.40 12.24
CA ASP A 112 0.82 1.12 13.01
C ASP A 112 -0.37 1.92 12.48
N SER A 113 -0.98 1.40 11.42
CA SER A 113 -1.99 2.14 10.67
C SER A 113 -3.27 2.34 11.48
N VAL A 114 -3.70 3.59 11.62
CA VAL A 114 -5.07 3.98 12.01
C VAL A 114 -5.78 4.48 10.75
N MET A 115 -7.03 4.07 10.54
CA MET A 115 -7.83 4.50 9.41
C MET A 115 -9.20 4.94 9.90
N ASN A 116 -9.59 6.15 9.55
CA ASN A 116 -10.92 6.70 9.82
C ASN A 116 -11.62 7.00 8.50
N ILE A 117 -12.94 6.83 8.48
CA ILE A 117 -13.78 7.16 7.33
C ILE A 117 -14.76 8.23 7.76
N TYR A 118 -14.80 9.33 7.02
CA TYR A 118 -15.69 10.46 7.30
C TYR A 118 -16.67 10.66 6.17
N ASN A 119 -17.86 11.16 6.50
CA ASN A 119 -18.80 11.65 5.50
C ASN A 119 -18.39 13.05 5.00
N ALA A 120 -19.16 13.60 4.05
CA ALA A 120 -18.92 14.94 3.49
C ALA A 120 -19.10 16.08 4.51
N ALA A 121 -19.82 15.87 5.62
CA ALA A 121 -19.94 16.85 6.70
C ALA A 121 -18.76 16.78 7.70
N GLY A 122 -18.09 15.62 7.82
CA GLY A 122 -16.95 15.41 8.71
C GLY A 122 -17.27 14.52 9.91
N SER A 123 -18.48 13.98 9.96
CA SER A 123 -18.83 12.96 10.95
C SER A 123 -18.15 11.64 10.57
N SER A 124 -17.61 10.94 11.56
CA SER A 124 -17.14 9.57 11.38
C SER A 124 -18.30 8.67 10.97
N LEU A 125 -18.02 7.72 10.08
CA LEU A 125 -18.93 6.63 9.69
C LEU A 125 -18.62 5.36 10.49
#